data_AF-A0A7V9I5M5-F1
#
_entry.id   AF-A0A7V9I5M5-F1
#
_cell.length_a   1.000
_cell.length_b   1.000
_cell.length_c   1.000
_cell.angle_alpha   90.00
_cell.angle_beta   90.00
_cell.angle_gamma   90.00
#
_symmetry.space_group_name_H-M   'P 1'
#
loop_
_entity.id
_entity.type
_entity.pdbx_description
1 polymer ?
#
loop_
_entity_poly.entity_id
_entity_poly.type
_entity_poly.pdbx_seq_one_letter_code
_entity_poly.pdbx_strand_id
1 'polypeptide(L)' 'MKELKCGDVGFDCDAVVRADSEEEVMAQVATHAREAHGMDEIDAATAGKIRAQIHDAA' A
#
# COMPACT_ATOMS: atom_id res chain seq x y z
N MET A 1 5.79 12.03 -7.13
CA MET A 1 5.47 11.48 -5.81
C MET A 1 4.17 10.70 -5.92
N LYS A 2 4.23 9.44 -5.56
CA LYS A 2 3.11 8.50 -5.51
C LYS A 2 2.53 8.48 -4.09
N GLU A 3 1.24 8.22 -4.00
CA GLU A 3 0.48 8.07 -2.76
C GLU A 3 -0.39 6.82 -2.83
N LEU A 4 -0.54 6.17 -1.68
CA LEU A 4 -1.55 5.16 -1.42
C LEU A 4 -2.21 5.42 -0.07
N LYS A 5 -3.53 5.32 -0.02
CA LYS A 5 -4.29 5.25 1.23
C LYS A 5 -4.79 3.83 1.43
N CYS A 6 -4.48 3.23 2.58
CA CYS A 6 -4.80 1.82 2.84
C CYS A 6 -6.33 1.58 2.85
N GLY A 7 -7.10 2.56 3.33
CA GLY A 7 -8.56 2.56 3.30
C GLY A 7 -9.14 2.40 1.89
N ASP A 8 -8.51 3.00 0.86
CA ASP A 8 -8.99 2.91 -0.53
C ASP A 8 -8.80 1.50 -1.12
N VAL A 9 -7.90 0.69 -0.54
CA VAL A 9 -7.73 -0.73 -0.89
C VAL A 9 -8.84 -1.60 -0.29
N GLY A 10 -9.56 -1.08 0.72
CA GLY A 10 -10.66 -1.76 1.42
C GLY A 10 -10.29 -2.35 2.79
N PHE A 11 -9.13 -1.97 3.34
CA PHE A 11 -8.77 -2.30 4.73
C PHE A 11 -9.34 -1.25 5.69
N ASP A 12 -9.67 -1.66 6.91
CA ASP A 12 -9.99 -0.74 8.00
C ASP A 12 -8.69 -0.14 8.57
N CYS A 13 -8.05 0.73 7.80
CA CYS A 13 -6.75 1.32 8.11
C CYS A 13 -6.58 2.71 7.47
N ASP A 14 -6.28 3.71 8.30
CA ASP A 14 -6.08 5.11 7.88
C ASP A 14 -4.65 5.43 7.41
N ALA A 15 -3.79 4.42 7.28
CA ALA A 15 -2.41 4.63 6.87
C ALA A 15 -2.32 5.23 5.46
N VAL A 16 -1.49 6.26 5.32
CA VAL A 16 -1.15 6.89 4.04
C VAL A 16 0.33 6.73 3.80
N VAL A 17 0.67 6.12 2.66
CA VAL A 17 2.06 5.88 2.23
C VAL A 17 2.37 6.81 1.06
N ARG A 18 3.52 7.50 1.11
CA ARG A 18 4.00 8.35 0.03
C ARG A 18 5.45 8.00 -0.30
N ALA A 19 5.78 7.94 -1.58
CA ALA A 19 7.14 7.68 -2.05
C ALA A 19 7.37 8.28 -3.45
N ASP A 20 8.58 8.17 -3.99
CA ASP A 20 8.89 8.76 -5.29
C ASP A 20 8.41 7.90 -6.45
N SER A 21 8.31 6.58 -6.27
CA SER A 21 7.77 5.63 -7.25
C SER A 21 6.74 4.66 -6.69
N GLU A 22 6.05 3.93 -7.58
CA GLU A 22 5.10 2.89 -7.20
C GLU A 22 5.81 1.70 -6.52
N GLU A 23 7.02 1.35 -6.96
CA GLU A 23 7.82 0.29 -6.34
C GLU A 23 8.17 0.64 -4.89
N GLU A 24 8.54 1.89 -4.62
CA GLU A 24 8.84 2.34 -3.26
C GLU A 24 7.59 2.36 -2.37
N VAL A 25 6.44 2.78 -2.90
CA VAL A 25 5.16 2.64 -2.18
C VAL A 25 4.89 1.18 -1.85
N MET A 26 5.05 0.26 -2.80
CA MET A 26 4.83 -1.17 -2.59
C MET A 26 5.77 -1.75 -1.52
N ALA A 27 7.04 -1.33 -1.49
CA ALA A 27 8.01 -1.78 -0.48
C ALA A 27 7.63 -1.30 0.93
N GLN A 28 7.18 -0.04 1.07
CA GLN A 28 6.71 0.50 2.33
C GLN A 28 5.40 -0.17 2.78
N VAL A 29 4.48 -0.43 1.86
CA VAL A 29 3.22 -1.13 2.13
C VAL A 29 3.48 -2.56 2.61
N ALA A 30 4.42 -3.29 2.01
CA ALA A 30 4.80 -4.62 2.48
C ALA A 30 5.32 -4.60 3.92
N THR A 31 6.12 -3.59 4.28
CA THR A 31 6.59 -3.39 5.65
C THR A 31 5.43 -3.10 6.60
N HIS A 32 4.54 -2.18 6.22
CA HIS A 32 3.36 -1.84 6.99
C HIS A 32 2.41 -3.03 7.18
N ALA A 33 2.15 -3.80 6.12
CA ALA A 33 1.29 -4.98 6.17
C ALA A 33 1.81 -6.01 7.19
N ARG A 34 3.11 -6.27 7.20
CA ARG A 34 3.76 -7.15 8.19
C ARG A 34 3.64 -6.59 9.60
N GLU A 35 3.99 -5.33 9.81
CA GLU A 35 4.14 -4.76 11.16
C GLU A 35 2.82 -4.39 11.83
N ALA A 36 1.86 -3.86 11.07
CA ALA A 36 0.58 -3.41 11.59
C ALA A 36 -0.49 -4.51 11.58
N HIS A 37 -0.41 -5.42 10.60
CA HIS A 37 -1.48 -6.41 10.36
C HIS A 37 -1.00 -7.87 10.44
N GLY A 38 0.29 -8.12 10.71
CA GLY A 38 0.84 -9.48 10.76
C GLY A 38 0.79 -10.21 9.42
N MET A 39 0.66 -9.47 8.32
CA MET A 39 0.62 -10.03 6.98
C MET A 39 2.04 -10.19 6.45
N ASP A 40 2.66 -11.34 6.75
CA ASP A 40 4.02 -11.67 6.31
C ASP A 40 4.12 -11.79 4.78
N GLU A 41 3.03 -12.17 4.12
CA GLU A 41 2.92 -12.27 2.67
C GLU A 41 1.70 -11.50 2.15
N ILE A 42 1.88 -10.80 1.04
CA ILE A 42 0.80 -10.16 0.28
C ILE A 42 0.58 -11.00 -0.98
N ASP A 43 -0.57 -11.64 -1.10
CA ASP A 43 -0.91 -12.43 -2.28
C ASP A 43 -1.04 -11.56 -3.55
N ALA A 44 -1.03 -12.20 -4.72
CA ALA A 44 -1.05 -11.49 -6.00
C ALA A 44 -2.33 -10.66 -6.20
N ALA A 45 -3.47 -11.11 -5.66
CA ALA A 45 -4.74 -10.41 -5.77
C ALA A 45 -4.73 -9.10 -4.96
N THR A 46 -4.26 -9.17 -3.72
CA THR A 46 -4.11 -8.04 -2.82
C THR A 46 -3.06 -7.07 -3.35
N ALA A 47 -1.92 -7.57 -3.83
CA ALA A 47 -0.89 -6.75 -4.44
C ALA A 47 -1.39 -6.04 -5.72
N GLY A 48 -2.30 -6.66 -6.47
CA GLY A 48 -2.98 -6.02 -7.61
C GLY A 48 -3.91 -4.90 -7.18
N LYS A 49 -4.73 -5.11 -6.13
CA LYS A 49 -5.60 -4.07 -5.57
C LYS A 49 -4.81 -2.88 -5.04
N ILE A 50 -3.73 -3.14 -4.30
CA ILE A 50 -2.83 -2.10 -3.78
C ILE A 50 -2.30 -1.25 -4.93
N ARG A 51 -1.70 -1.87 -5.96
CA ARG A 51 -1.17 -1.13 -7.12
C ARG A 51 -2.22 -0.30 -7.83
N ALA A 52 -3.43 -0.82 -7.99
CA ALA A 52 -4.53 -0.10 -8.64
C ALA A 52 -4.99 1.17 -7.89
N GLN A 53 -4.66 1.29 -6.60
CA GLN A 53 -4.97 2.45 -5.77
C GLN A 53 -3.78 3.39 -5.56
N ILE A 54 -2.61 3.08 -6.14
CA ILE A 54 -1.48 4.01 -6.13
C ILE A 54 -1.74 5.09 -7.17
N HIS A 55 -1.74 6.35 -6.74
CA HIS A 55 -1.96 7.49 -7.61
C HIS A 55 -0.93 8.60 -7.35
N ASP A 56 -0.89 9.61 -8.21
CA ASP A 56 -0.03 10.78 -7.95
C ASP A 56 -0.56 11.54 -6.73
N ALA A 57 0.35 11.95 -5.86
CA ALA A 57 0.02 12.80 -4.72
C ALA A 57 -0.36 14.19 -5.22
N ALA A 58 -1.47 14.73 -4.69
CA ALA A 58 -1.91 16.10 -4.94
C ALA A 58 -1.06 17.13 -4.18
#